data_AF-A0A3D3PLJ7-F1
#
_entry.id   AF-A0A3D3PLJ7-F1
#
_cell.length_a   1.000
_cell.length_b   1.000
_cell.length_c   1.000
_cell.angle_alpha   90.00
_cell.angle_beta   90.00
_cell.angle_gamma   90.00
#
_symmetry.space_group_name_H-M   'P 1'
#
loop_
_entity.id
_entity.type
_entity.pdbx_description
1 polymer ?
#
loop_
_entity_poly.entity_id
_entity_poly.type
_entity_poly.pdbx_seq_one_letter_code
_entity_poly.pdbx_strand_id
1 'polypeptide(L)'
;MEPLSAESRPQPRSLTDLFLSFTALALQGFGGVLAIVQRELVENKRWLTQEEFIEDWAVAQIMPGPNVVNLSLMIGGRYFGLAGAMAALAGML
;
A
#
# COMPACT_ATOMS: atom_id res chain seq x y z
N MET A 1 -5.29 6.36 -33.99
CA MET A 1 -4.71 6.73 -32.69
C MET A 1 -5.49 5.95 -31.64
N GLU A 2 -5.10 4.69 -31.43
CA GLU A 2 -5.66 3.87 -30.34
C GLU A 2 -5.29 4.54 -29.01
N PRO A 3 -6.25 4.86 -28.13
CA PRO A 3 -5.91 5.24 -26.78
C PRO A 3 -5.23 4.02 -26.14
N LEU A 4 -3.97 4.19 -25.74
CA LEU A 4 -3.21 3.21 -24.97
C LEU A 4 -4.13 2.70 -23.85
N SER A 5 -4.57 1.45 -23.96
CA SER A 5 -5.33 0.76 -22.92
C SER A 5 -4.53 0.88 -21.63
N ALA A 6 -4.95 1.78 -20.74
CA ALA A 6 -4.41 1.84 -19.40
C ALA A 6 -4.57 0.43 -18.84
N GLU A 7 -3.46 -0.27 -18.64
CA GLU A 7 -3.44 -1.57 -17.98
C GLU A 7 -4.30 -1.41 -16.73
N SER A 8 -5.48 -2.07 -16.71
CA SER A 8 -6.40 -1.99 -15.58
C SER A 8 -5.75 -2.75 -14.44
N ARG A 9 -4.86 -2.07 -13.71
CA ARG A 9 -4.20 -2.63 -12.54
C ARG A 9 -5.27 -2.91 -11.49
N PRO A 10 -5.20 -4.06 -10.82
CA PRO A 10 -6.06 -4.31 -9.68
C PRO A 10 -5.81 -3.20 -8.65
N GLN A 11 -6.91 -2.58 -8.21
CA GLN A 11 -6.93 -1.54 -7.20
C GLN A 11 -7.81 -2.03 -6.05
N PRO A 12 -7.60 -1.55 -4.81
CA PRO A 12 -8.46 -1.89 -3.70
C PRO A 12 -9.92 -1.58 -4.06
N ARG A 13 -10.81 -2.55 -3.82
CA ARG A 13 -12.20 -2.45 -4.26
C ARG A 13 -13.05 -1.53 -3.38
N SER A 14 -12.60 -1.29 -2.15
CA SER A 14 -13.28 -0.47 -1.15
C SER A 14 -12.33 -0.06 -0.02
N LEU A 15 -12.76 0.90 0.80
CA LEU A 15 -12.08 1.26 2.06
C LEU A 15 -11.93 0.06 3.00
N THR A 16 -12.91 -0.85 3.01
CA THR A 16 -12.87 -2.07 3.83
C THR A 16 -11.82 -3.05 3.34
N ASP A 17 -11.68 -3.21 2.02
CA ASP A 17 -10.62 -4.05 1.42
C ASP A 17 -9.23 -3.49 1.72
N LEU A 18 -9.09 -2.17 1.68
CA LEU A 18 -7.87 -1.46 2.08
C LEU A 18 -7.54 -1.71 3.56
N PHE A 19 -8.50 -1.45 4.47
CA PHE A 19 -8.36 -1.67 5.90
C PHE A 19 -7.94 -3.12 6.21
N LEU A 20 -8.67 -4.09 5.67
CA LEU A 20 -8.39 -5.52 5.90
C LEU A 20 -7.01 -5.93 5.37
N SER A 21 -6.58 -5.38 4.23
CA SER A 21 -5.26 -5.67 3.67
C SER A 21 -4.14 -5.14 4.56
N PHE A 22 -4.28 -3.91 5.08
CA PHE A 22 -3.29 -3.35 6.01
C PHE A 22 -3.33 -4.00 7.40
N THR A 23 -4.49 -4.43 7.89
CA THR A 23 -4.58 -5.25 9.12
C THR A 23 -3.89 -6.59 8.97
N ALA A 24 -4.09 -7.27 7.84
CA ALA A 24 -3.37 -8.50 7.56
C ALA A 24 -1.85 -8.27 7.51
N LEU A 25 -1.40 -7.15 6.93
CA LEU A 25 0.01 -6.77 6.92
C LEU A 25 0.56 -6.49 8.32
N ALA A 26 -0.18 -5.77 9.17
CA ALA A 26 0.22 -5.47 10.53
C ALA A 26 0.42 -6.74 11.37
N LEU A 27 -0.48 -7.72 11.22
CA LEU A 27 -0.36 -9.03 11.88
C LEU A 27 0.87 -9.83 11.42
N GLN A 28 1.29 -9.63 10.18
CA GLN A 28 2.46 -10.30 9.60
C GLN A 28 3.78 -9.55 9.87
N GLY A 29 3.77 -8.43 10.58
CA GLY A 29 4.92 -7.52 10.73
C GLY A 29 6.15 -8.05 11.49
N PHE A 30 6.13 -9.30 11.98
CA PHE A 30 7.21 -9.87 12.76
C PHE A 30 8.23 -10.62 11.86
N GLY A 31 9.48 -10.15 11.84
CA GLY A 31 10.62 -10.91 11.30
C GLY A 31 10.97 -10.70 9.82
N GLY A 32 10.44 -9.66 9.16
CA GLY A 32 10.81 -9.36 7.77
C GLY A 32 9.82 -8.45 7.03
N VAL A 33 9.35 -7.38 7.69
CA VAL A 33 8.18 -6.62 7.23
C VAL A 33 8.33 -6.06 5.82
N LEU A 34 9.53 -5.66 5.41
CA LEU A 34 9.78 -5.16 4.06
C LEU A 34 9.42 -6.20 2.99
N ALA A 35 9.94 -7.42 3.12
CA ALA A 35 9.71 -8.48 2.15
C ALA A 35 8.23 -8.90 2.11
N ILE A 36 7.57 -8.88 3.27
CA ILE A 36 6.14 -9.19 3.40
C ILE A 36 5.29 -8.13 2.71
N VAL A 37 5.55 -6.85 2.99
CA VAL A 37 4.82 -5.72 2.42
C VAL A 37 5.05 -5.64 0.91
N GLN A 38 6.29 -5.81 0.46
CA GLN A 38 6.64 -5.87 -0.97
C GLN A 38 5.85 -6.99 -1.66
N ARG A 39 5.94 -8.22 -1.14
CA ARG A 39 5.25 -9.37 -1.73
C ARG A 39 3.74 -9.18 -1.75
N GLU A 40 3.16 -8.63 -0.70
CA GLU A 40 1.72 -8.39 -0.65
C GLU A 40 1.29 -7.34 -1.66
N LEU A 41 1.95 -6.18 -1.71
CA LEU A 41 1.54 -5.06 -2.55
C LEU A 41 1.91 -5.24 -4.03
N VAL A 42 3.04 -5.88 -4.32
CA VAL A 42 3.57 -6.05 -5.68
C VAL A 42 3.18 -7.40 -6.28
N GLU A 43 3.33 -8.51 -5.57
CA GLU A 43 3.10 -9.85 -6.14
C GLU A 43 1.65 -10.32 -5.98
N ASN A 44 1.11 -10.24 -4.75
CA ASN A 44 -0.23 -10.76 -4.43
C ASN A 44 -1.33 -9.82 -4.91
N LYS A 45 -1.31 -8.57 -4.46
CA LYS A 45 -2.32 -7.55 -4.77
C LYS A 45 -2.06 -6.85 -6.10
N ARG A 46 -0.79 -6.73 -6.51
CA ARG A 46 -0.34 -6.06 -7.75
C ARG A 46 -0.85 -4.61 -7.86
N TRP A 47 -0.93 -3.95 -6.71
CA TRP A 47 -1.33 -2.56 -6.56
C TRP A 47 -0.23 -1.60 -7.03
N LEU A 48 1.02 -2.01 -6.83
CA LEU A 48 2.23 -1.27 -7.18
C LEU A 48 3.15 -2.12 -8.04
N THR A 49 3.91 -1.49 -8.94
CA THR A 49 5.08 -2.15 -9.55
C THR A 49 6.24 -2.21 -8.56
N GLN A 50 7.27 -2.98 -8.92
CA GLN A 50 8.49 -3.05 -8.12
C GLN A 50 9.16 -1.68 -7.99
N GLU A 51 9.17 -0.86 -9.05
CA GLU A 51 9.74 0.49 -9.01
C GLU A 51 8.90 1.43 -8.14
N GLU A 52 7.58 1.45 -8.32
CA GLU A 52 6.66 2.28 -7.52
C GLU A 52 6.80 1.95 -6.03
N PHE A 53 6.89 0.66 -5.68
CA PHE A 53 7.10 0.23 -4.31
C PHE A 53 8.42 0.74 -3.73
N ILE A 54 9.52 0.68 -4.49
CA ILE A 54 10.83 1.14 -4.02
C ILE A 54 10.83 2.65 -3.81
N GLU A 55 10.19 3.41 -4.70
CA GLU A 55 10.04 4.86 -4.58
C GLU A 55 9.22 5.23 -3.34
N ASP A 56 8.01 4.66 -3.20
CA ASP A 56 7.14 4.91 -2.05
C ASP A 56 7.80 4.47 -0.73
N TRP A 57 8.54 3.36 -0.74
CA TRP A 57 9.31 2.88 0.42
C TRP A 57 10.48 3.80 0.78
N ALA A 58 11.18 4.36 -0.22
CA ALA A 58 12.23 5.35 0.02
C ALA A 58 11.66 6.60 0.69
N VAL A 59 10.51 7.10 0.21
CA VAL A 59 9.82 8.24 0.82
C VAL A 59 9.37 7.88 2.25
N ALA A 60 8.83 6.68 2.47
CA ALA A 60 8.38 6.22 3.77
C ALA A 60 9.50 6.16 4.83
N GLN A 61 10.74 5.86 4.41
CA GLN A 61 11.93 5.85 5.27
C GLN A 61 12.47 7.24 5.61
N ILE A 62 12.18 8.24 4.78
CA ILE A 62 12.59 9.64 5.02
C ILE A 62 11.60 10.31 5.98
N MET A 63 10.32 9.91 5.95
CA MET A 63 9.30 10.45 6.83
C MET A 63 9.48 9.99 8.29
N PRO A 64 9.25 10.87 9.28
CA PRO A 64 9.32 10.47 10.69
C PRO A 64 8.22 9.47 11.02
N GLY A 65 8.56 8.42 11.77
CA GLY A 65 7.61 7.39 12.21
C GLY A 65 7.88 6.00 11.61
N PRO A 66 6.95 5.04 11.80
CA PRO A 66 7.12 3.69 11.28
C PRO A 66 6.95 3.64 9.76
N ASN A 67 7.95 3.12 9.03
CA ASN A 67 7.96 3.06 7.56
C ASN A 67 6.68 2.43 6.97
N VAL A 68 6.18 1.34 7.55
CA VAL A 68 4.99 0.64 7.02
C VAL A 68 3.72 1.47 7.22
N VAL A 69 3.63 2.21 8.31
CA VAL A 69 2.49 3.12 8.57
C VAL A 69 2.51 4.27 7.58
N ASN A 70 3.68 4.87 7.37
CA ASN A 70 3.89 5.92 6.37
C ASN A 70 3.52 5.46 4.95
N LEU A 71 3.97 4.26 4.57
CA LEU A 71 3.61 3.65 3.30
C LEU A 71 2.09 3.41 3.20
N SER A 72 1.46 2.89 4.26
CA SER A 72 0.01 2.64 4.27
C SER A 72 -0.81 3.93 4.07
N LEU A 73 -0.37 5.04 4.68
CA LEU A 73 -0.99 6.36 4.53
C LEU A 73 -0.88 6.87 3.10
N MET A 74 0.30 6.76 2.49
CA MET A 74 0.54 7.16 1.10
C MET A 74 -0.33 6.36 0.14
N ILE A 75 -0.32 5.03 0.27
CA ILE A 75 -1.09 4.13 -0.59
C ILE A 75 -2.59 4.35 -0.41
N GLY A 76 -3.07 4.41 0.83
CA GLY A 76 -4.48 4.67 1.12
C GLY A 76 -4.94 6.02 0.60
N GLY A 77 -4.12 7.06 0.77
CA GLY A 77 -4.33 8.40 0.22
C GLY A 77 -4.45 8.40 -1.29
N ARG A 78 -3.61 7.62 -1.99
CA ARG A 78 -3.60 7.51 -3.45
C ARG A 78 -4.89 6.91 -4.02
N TYR A 79 -5.49 5.92 -3.35
CA TYR A 79 -6.68 5.23 -3.86
C TYR A 79 -8.02 5.88 -3.48
N PHE A 80 -8.19 6.36 -2.24
CA PHE A 80 -9.47 6.90 -1.76
C PHE A 80 -9.33 8.26 -1.06
N GLY A 81 -8.25 9.00 -1.30
CA GLY A 81 -7.99 10.29 -0.66
C GLY A 81 -7.87 10.15 0.86
N LEU A 82 -8.29 11.19 1.59
CA LEU A 82 -8.18 11.23 3.06
C LEU A 82 -8.87 10.04 3.75
N ALA A 83 -10.01 9.58 3.22
CA ALA A 83 -10.73 8.44 3.78
C ALA A 83 -9.91 7.14 3.64
N GLY A 84 -9.21 6.96 2.52
CA GLY A 84 -8.31 5.83 2.31
C GLY A 84 -7.08 5.88 3.20
N ALA A 85 -6.48 7.05 3.36
CA ALA A 85 -5.35 7.23 4.28
C ALA A 85 -5.75 6.86 5.72
N MET A 86 -6.90 7.34 6.20
CA MET A 86 -7.41 7.00 7.52
C MET A 86 -7.75 5.52 7.66
N ALA A 87 -8.35 4.89 6.64
CA ALA A 87 -8.67 3.46 6.65
C ALA A 87 -7.41 2.58 6.65
N ALA A 88 -6.39 2.94 5.87
CA ALA A 88 -5.11 2.23 5.86
C ALA A 88 -4.38 2.37 7.20
N LEU A 89 -4.34 3.59 7.76
CA LEU A 89 -3.76 3.85 9.07
C LEU A 89 -4.48 3.08 10.16
N ALA A 90 -5.81 3.12 10.20
CA ALA A 90 -6.61 2.38 11.16
C ALA A 90 -6.41 0.86 11.02
N GLY A 91 -6.13 0.37 9.81
CA GLY A 91 -5.80 -1.04 9.59
C GLY A 91 -4.44 -1.43 10.16
N MET A 92 -3.49 -0.50 10.22
CA MET A 92 -2.12 -0.73 10.71
C MET A 92 -1.96 -0.63 12.23
N LEU A 93 -2.92 -0.02 12.94
CA LEU A 93 -2.91 0.22 14.38
C LEU A 93 -3.65 -0.89 15.14
#